data_AF-A0A9X0EWJ1-F1
#
_entry.id   AF-A0A9X0EWJ1-F1
#
_cell.length_a   1.000
_cell.length_b   1.000
_cell.length_c   1.000
_cell.angle_alpha   90.00
_cell.angle_beta   90.00
_cell.angle_gamma   90.00
#
_symmetry.space_group_name_H-M   'P 1'
#
loop_
_entity.id
_entity.type
_entity.pdbx_description
1 polymer ?
#
loop_
_entity_poly.entity_id
_entity_poly.type
_entity_poly.pdbx_seq_one_letter_code
_entity_poly.pdbx_strand_id
1 'polypeptide(L)'
;MKAAVKHNISDFKDYLKSNDIYMEENIDENDGSVHFSVGLETEAGAKIQLIAAFQNEHPTVDIYCFNVAHVPDATSTNDILHVINELNTSYRFAKFTLNKQNAIDISASLAFSEPNFNPALVFEHTRMLYKLANDEYKNLMKVIWA
;
A
#
# COMPACT_ATOMS: atom_id res chain seq x y z
N MET A 1 -13.04 7.28 -16.46
CA MET A 1 -11.95 8.14 -15.92
C MET A 1 -12.20 9.62 -16.16
N LYS A 2 -12.39 10.37 -15.07
CA LYS A 2 -12.58 11.84 -15.08
C LYS A 2 -11.32 12.60 -15.49
N ALA A 3 -11.50 13.81 -16.03
CA ALA A 3 -10.39 14.69 -16.45
C ALA A 3 -9.43 15.02 -15.29
N ALA A 4 -9.95 15.30 -14.10
CA ALA A 4 -9.12 15.56 -12.91
C ALA A 4 -8.26 14.35 -12.52
N VAL A 5 -8.80 13.14 -12.61
CA VAL A 5 -8.04 11.90 -12.33
C VAL A 5 -6.90 11.73 -13.35
N LYS A 6 -7.15 12.00 -14.64
CA LYS A 6 -6.09 11.99 -15.66
C LYS A 6 -4.97 12.98 -15.34
N HIS A 7 -5.31 14.17 -14.85
CA HIS A 7 -4.34 15.16 -14.44
C HIS A 7 -3.52 14.67 -13.23
N ASN A 8 -4.18 14.13 -12.20
CA ASN A 8 -3.52 13.59 -11.01
C ASN A 8 -2.54 12.44 -11.35
N ILE A 9 -2.91 11.56 -12.29
CA ILE A 9 -2.04 10.49 -12.77
C ILE A 9 -0.79 11.09 -13.43
N SER A 10 -0.96 12.10 -14.30
CA SER A 10 0.16 12.79 -14.95
C SER A 10 1.08 13.45 -13.92
N ASP A 11 0.51 14.18 -12.96
CA ASP A 11 1.26 14.89 -11.93
C ASP A 11 2.07 13.92 -11.05
N PHE A 12 1.49 12.76 -10.72
CA PHE A 12 2.20 11.73 -9.97
C PHE A 12 3.31 11.08 -10.78
N LYS A 13 3.06 10.78 -12.06
CA LYS A 13 4.09 10.26 -12.97
C LYS A 13 5.27 11.23 -13.12
N ASP A 14 4.99 12.51 -13.28
CA ASP A 14 6.02 13.55 -13.37
C ASP A 14 6.77 13.73 -12.05
N TYR A 15 6.08 13.61 -10.91
CA TYR A 15 6.70 13.60 -9.59
C TYR A 15 7.68 12.43 -9.43
N LEU A 16 7.27 11.21 -9.79
CA LEU A 16 8.15 10.03 -9.72
C LEU A 16 9.40 10.23 -10.58
N LYS A 17 9.23 10.68 -11.83
CA LYS A 17 10.33 10.93 -12.77
C LYS A 17 11.28 12.03 -12.30
N SER A 18 10.76 13.14 -11.78
CA SER A 18 11.57 14.28 -11.34
C SER A 18 12.39 13.98 -10.08
N ASN A 19 12.00 12.97 -9.29
CA ASN A 19 12.69 12.54 -8.09
C ASN A 19 13.48 11.23 -8.27
N ASP A 20 13.62 10.73 -9.51
CA ASP A 20 14.31 9.47 -9.82
C ASP A 20 13.75 8.25 -9.04
N ILE A 21 12.43 8.22 -8.88
CA ILE A 21 11.71 7.14 -8.20
C ILE A 21 11.15 6.19 -9.25
N TYR A 22 11.56 4.93 -9.18
CA TYR A 22 11.02 3.88 -10.05
C TYR A 22 9.75 3.26 -9.47
N MET A 23 8.65 3.38 -10.22
CA MET A 23 7.45 2.54 -10.10
C MET A 23 6.91 2.28 -11.51
N GLU A 24 6.54 1.05 -11.80
CA GLU A 24 5.97 0.65 -13.08
C GLU A 24 4.53 1.13 -13.20
N GLU A 25 4.23 1.90 -14.25
CA GLU A 25 2.88 2.30 -14.60
C GLU A 25 2.14 1.14 -15.27
N ASN A 26 0.99 0.79 -14.70
CA ASN A 26 0.13 -0.30 -15.15
C ASN A 26 -1.27 0.25 -15.42
N ILE A 27 -1.89 -0.24 -16.50
CA ILE A 27 -3.24 0.13 -16.92
C ILE A 27 -4.08 -1.14 -17.00
N ASP A 28 -5.18 -1.21 -16.26
CA ASP A 28 -6.10 -2.34 -16.33
C ASP A 28 -6.87 -2.31 -17.67
N GLU A 29 -6.82 -3.41 -18.41
CA GLU A 29 -7.44 -3.50 -19.74
C GLU A 29 -8.98 -3.48 -19.70
N ASN A 30 -9.59 -3.86 -18.57
CA ASN A 30 -11.03 -4.00 -18.44
C ASN A 30 -11.72 -2.68 -18.12
N ASP A 31 -11.14 -1.89 -17.21
CA ASP A 31 -11.76 -0.65 -16.73
C ASP A 31 -10.90 0.61 -16.95
N GLY A 32 -9.67 0.46 -17.45
CA GLY A 32 -8.74 1.54 -17.71
C GLY A 32 -8.21 2.21 -16.45
N SER A 33 -8.37 1.61 -15.27
CA SER A 33 -7.77 2.10 -14.03
C SER A 33 -6.25 2.06 -14.11
N VAL A 34 -5.60 3.06 -13.49
CA VAL A 34 -4.14 3.22 -13.55
C VAL A 34 -3.56 3.06 -12.17
N HIS A 35 -2.51 2.27 -12.07
CA HIS A 35 -1.74 2.16 -10.84
C HIS A 35 -0.23 2.14 -11.12
N PHE A 36 0.54 2.60 -10.14
CA PHE A 36 1.99 2.57 -10.16
C PHE A 36 2.44 1.54 -9.13
N SER A 37 3.38 0.66 -9.48
CA SER A 37 3.80 -0.41 -8.58
C SER A 37 5.29 -0.70 -8.57
N VAL A 38 5.79 -1.25 -7.47
CA VAL A 38 7.18 -1.74 -7.37
C VAL A 38 7.24 -2.90 -6.38
N GLY A 39 7.94 -3.97 -6.78
CA GLY A 39 8.27 -5.10 -5.91
C GLY A 39 9.61 -4.89 -5.24
N LEU A 40 9.69 -5.10 -3.93
CA LEU A 40 10.89 -4.84 -3.13
C LEU A 40 11.05 -5.90 -2.02
N GLU A 41 12.28 -6.07 -1.55
CA GLU A 41 12.57 -6.75 -0.29
C GLU A 41 12.97 -5.70 0.75
N THR A 42 12.32 -5.72 1.92
CA THR A 42 12.65 -4.80 3.02
C THR A 42 13.94 -5.21 3.71
N GLU A 43 14.56 -4.30 4.47
CA GLU A 43 15.75 -4.61 5.28
C GLU A 43 15.50 -5.71 6.32
N ALA A 44 14.24 -5.84 6.77
CA ALA A 44 13.81 -6.88 7.69
C ALA A 44 13.58 -8.25 7.01
N GLY A 45 13.57 -8.31 5.66
CA GLY A 45 13.40 -9.54 4.87
C GLY A 45 11.98 -9.78 4.34
N ALA A 46 11.07 -8.80 4.46
CA ALA A 46 9.73 -8.91 3.90
C ALA A 46 9.76 -8.69 2.39
N LYS A 47 9.14 -9.58 1.60
CA LYS A 47 9.01 -9.44 0.15
C LYS A 47 7.66 -8.85 -0.19
N ILE A 48 7.64 -7.56 -0.52
CA ILE A 48 6.41 -6.77 -0.62
C ILE A 48 6.18 -6.23 -2.04
N GLN A 49 4.92 -5.91 -2.33
CA GLN A 49 4.54 -5.11 -3.51
C GLN A 49 3.90 -3.80 -3.03
N LEU A 50 4.52 -2.67 -3.36
CA LEU A 50 3.94 -1.35 -3.14
C LEU A 50 3.13 -0.93 -4.37
N ILE A 51 1.93 -0.40 -4.15
CA ILE A 51 1.03 0.05 -5.21
C ILE A 51 0.41 1.40 -4.83
N ALA A 52 0.35 2.33 -5.77
CA ALA A 52 -0.49 3.53 -5.72
C ALA A 52 -1.51 3.47 -6.86
N ALA A 53 -2.77 3.24 -6.54
CA ALA A 53 -3.87 3.03 -7.49
C ALA A 53 -4.82 4.23 -7.55
N PHE A 54 -5.05 4.75 -8.75
CA PHE A 54 -5.90 5.90 -9.00
C PHE A 54 -7.31 5.45 -9.39
N GLN A 55 -8.30 5.91 -8.64
CA GLN A 55 -9.69 5.57 -8.91
C GLN A 55 -10.24 6.38 -10.09
N ASN A 56 -10.93 5.72 -11.01
CA ASN A 56 -11.40 6.34 -12.26
C ASN A 56 -12.42 7.48 -12.05
N GLU A 57 -13.28 7.34 -11.05
CA GLU A 57 -14.47 8.17 -10.87
C GLU A 57 -14.38 9.15 -9.71
N HIS A 58 -13.40 8.96 -8.82
CA HIS A 58 -13.18 9.80 -7.65
C HIS A 58 -11.72 10.23 -7.58
N PRO A 59 -11.41 11.47 -7.14
CA PRO A 59 -10.05 11.95 -6.92
C PRO A 59 -9.46 11.33 -5.65
N THR A 60 -9.43 10.01 -5.59
CA THR A 60 -8.90 9.21 -4.50
C THR A 60 -7.77 8.33 -5.01
N VAL A 61 -6.73 8.19 -4.18
CA VAL A 61 -5.62 7.28 -4.43
C VAL A 61 -5.59 6.27 -3.30
N ASP A 62 -5.69 4.99 -3.66
CA ASP A 62 -5.50 3.90 -2.72
C ASP A 62 -4.06 3.42 -2.80
N ILE A 63 -3.44 3.26 -1.64
CA ILE A 63 -2.05 2.87 -1.51
C ILE A 63 -2.02 1.54 -0.78
N TYR A 64 -1.28 0.59 -1.33
CA TYR A 64 -1.17 -0.76 -0.81
C TYR A 64 0.29 -1.16 -0.62
N CYS A 65 0.53 -1.97 0.40
CA CYS A 65 1.73 -2.74 0.62
C CYS A 65 1.30 -4.20 0.82
N PHE A 66 1.38 -4.99 -0.25
CA PHE A 66 0.96 -6.39 -0.24
C PHE A 66 2.08 -7.30 0.26
N ASN A 67 1.68 -8.45 0.80
CA ASN A 67 2.55 -9.58 1.16
C ASN A 67 3.59 -9.23 2.25
N VAL A 68 3.21 -8.45 3.27
CA VAL A 68 4.12 -8.13 4.39
C VAL A 68 4.54 -9.40 5.13
N ALA A 69 3.58 -10.29 5.41
CA ALA A 69 3.86 -11.60 5.99
C ALA A 69 2.81 -12.62 5.52
N HIS A 70 3.16 -13.91 5.56
CA HIS A 70 2.25 -14.99 5.22
C HIS A 70 2.01 -15.89 6.43
N VAL A 71 0.76 -16.23 6.67
CA VAL A 71 0.29 -17.05 7.79
C VAL A 71 0.05 -18.47 7.29
N PRO A 72 0.79 -19.48 7.79
CA PRO A 72 0.54 -20.86 7.42
C PRO A 72 -0.85 -21.33 7.87
N ASP A 73 -1.52 -22.17 7.07
CA ASP A 73 -2.89 -22.67 7.34
C ASP A 73 -3.07 -23.34 8.71
N ALA A 74 -2.01 -23.94 9.26
CA ALA A 74 -2.03 -24.61 10.55
C ALA A 74 -1.98 -23.64 11.75
N THR A 75 -1.73 -22.36 11.51
CA THR A 75 -1.55 -21.34 12.56
C THR A 75 -2.89 -20.80 13.01
N SER A 76 -3.09 -20.70 14.33
CA SER A 76 -4.28 -20.03 14.88
C SER A 76 -4.29 -18.56 14.45
N THR A 77 -5.35 -18.15 13.76
CA THR A 77 -5.47 -16.76 13.30
C THR A 77 -5.85 -15.78 14.40
N ASN A 78 -6.30 -16.26 15.57
CA ASN A 78 -6.78 -15.39 16.65
C ASN A 78 -5.68 -14.44 17.17
N ASP A 79 -4.47 -14.95 17.43
CA ASP A 79 -3.37 -14.14 17.96
C ASP A 79 -2.87 -13.13 16.90
N ILE A 80 -2.88 -13.54 15.63
CA ILE A 80 -2.52 -12.66 14.51
C ILE A 80 -3.56 -11.54 14.35
N LEU A 81 -4.85 -11.86 14.43
CA LEU A 81 -5.92 -10.88 14.37
C LEU A 81 -5.88 -9.93 15.57
N HIS A 82 -5.48 -10.41 16.75
CA HIS A 82 -5.27 -9.56 17.91
C HIS A 82 -4.16 -8.53 17.64
N VAL A 83 -3.01 -8.97 17.16
CA VAL A 83 -1.87 -8.08 16.81
C VAL A 83 -2.26 -7.10 15.71
N ILE A 84 -2.95 -7.55 14.66
CA ILE A 84 -3.47 -6.65 13.61
C ILE A 84 -4.36 -5.54 14.19
N ASN A 85 -5.21 -5.86 15.17
CA ASN A 85 -6.06 -4.87 15.82
C ASN A 85 -5.25 -3.86 16.66
N GLU A 86 -4.20 -4.31 17.35
CA GLU A 86 -3.30 -3.42 18.07
C GLU A 86 -2.55 -2.47 17.13
N LEU A 87 -2.05 -2.99 16.00
CA LEU A 87 -1.40 -2.19 14.96
C LEU A 87 -2.37 -1.15 14.38
N ASN A 88 -3.60 -1.54 14.08
CA ASN A 88 -4.65 -0.64 13.57
C ASN A 88 -5.08 0.42 14.59
N THR A 89 -4.90 0.15 15.89
CA THR A 89 -5.14 1.15 16.94
C THR A 89 -3.97 2.12 17.07
N SER A 90 -2.75 1.63 16.83
CA SER A 90 -1.51 2.39 16.99
C SER A 90 -1.20 3.29 15.80
N TYR A 91 -1.52 2.84 14.59
CA TYR A 91 -1.19 3.53 13.35
C TYR A 91 -2.40 4.23 12.74
N ARG A 92 -2.38 5.56 12.77
CA ARG A 92 -3.52 6.39 12.34
C ARG A 92 -3.89 6.23 10.86
N PHE A 93 -2.90 6.12 9.98
CA PHE A 93 -3.08 6.24 8.53
C PHE A 93 -2.96 4.90 7.80
N ALA A 94 -2.65 3.82 8.51
CA ALA A 94 -2.41 2.51 7.93
C ALA A 94 -3.42 1.51 8.48
N LYS A 95 -3.94 0.68 7.59
CA LYS A 95 -4.84 -0.42 7.92
C LYS A 95 -4.16 -1.74 7.56
N PHE A 96 -3.89 -2.55 8.57
CA PHE A 96 -3.43 -3.92 8.46
C PHE A 96 -4.64 -4.85 8.28
N THR A 97 -4.53 -5.80 7.35
CA THR A 97 -5.57 -6.81 7.08
C THR A 97 -4.95 -8.17 6.82
N LEU A 98 -5.61 -9.23 7.28
CA LEU A 98 -5.35 -10.60 6.84
C LEU A 98 -6.28 -10.91 5.66
N ASN A 99 -5.71 -11.17 4.48
CA ASN A 99 -6.48 -11.45 3.27
C ASN A 99 -6.86 -12.93 3.14
N LYS A 100 -7.64 -13.27 2.09
CA LYS A 100 -8.14 -14.65 1.87
C LYS A 100 -7.05 -15.65 1.49
N GLN A 101 -5.87 -15.17 1.13
CA GLN A 101 -4.67 -15.95 0.79
C GLN A 101 -3.72 -16.04 1.99
N ASN A 102 -4.21 -15.76 3.20
CA ASN A 102 -3.44 -15.75 4.44
C ASN A 102 -2.21 -14.82 4.40
N ALA A 103 -2.24 -13.76 3.60
CA ALA A 103 -1.21 -12.73 3.64
C ALA A 103 -1.69 -11.52 4.46
N ILE A 104 -0.75 -10.94 5.20
CA ILE A 104 -0.94 -9.67 5.90
C ILE A 104 -0.54 -8.55 4.95
N ASP A 105 -1.49 -7.66 4.69
CA ASP A 105 -1.34 -6.50 3.83
C ASP A 105 -1.53 -5.22 4.64
N ILE A 106 -0.99 -4.11 4.13
CA ILE A 106 -1.21 -2.76 4.68
C ILE A 106 -1.81 -1.88 3.59
N SER A 107 -2.80 -1.06 3.94
CA SER A 107 -3.36 -0.07 3.02
C SER A 107 -3.60 1.28 3.66
N ALA A 108 -3.67 2.30 2.81
CA ALA A 108 -4.09 3.66 3.12
C ALA A 108 -4.90 4.22 1.95
N SER A 109 -5.84 5.11 2.21
CA SER A 109 -6.62 5.78 1.17
C SER A 109 -6.54 7.29 1.37
N LEU A 110 -6.21 8.01 0.30
CA LEU A 110 -6.14 9.47 0.28
C LEU A 110 -7.23 10.02 -0.61
N ALA A 111 -8.01 10.97 -0.09
CA ALA A 111 -8.99 11.72 -0.86
C ALA A 111 -8.49 13.15 -1.09
N PHE A 112 -8.59 13.62 -2.32
CA PHE A 112 -8.18 14.96 -2.70
C PHE A 112 -9.40 15.78 -3.12
N SER A 113 -9.50 17.01 -2.64
CA SER A 113 -10.40 17.99 -3.21
C SER A 113 -9.75 18.60 -4.45
N GLU A 114 -10.51 18.83 -5.51
CA GLU A 114 -10.00 19.57 -6.66
C GLU A 114 -9.86 21.07 -6.29
N PRO A 115 -8.78 21.76 -6.71
CA PRO A 115 -7.65 21.31 -7.53
C PRO A 115 -6.41 20.86 -6.70
N ASN A 116 -6.58 20.49 -5.43
CA ASN A 116 -5.51 20.34 -4.44
C ASN A 116 -4.84 18.95 -4.42
N PHE A 117 -4.62 18.33 -5.59
CA PHE A 117 -3.87 17.09 -5.66
C PHE A 117 -2.39 17.32 -5.29
N ASN A 118 -1.81 16.43 -4.49
CA ASN A 118 -0.40 16.52 -4.10
C ASN A 118 0.30 15.16 -4.29
N PRO A 119 1.12 15.00 -5.34
CA PRO A 119 1.79 13.73 -5.63
C PRO A 119 2.85 13.37 -4.58
N ALA A 120 3.48 14.36 -3.92
CA ALA A 120 4.41 14.10 -2.83
C ALA A 120 3.71 13.45 -1.64
N LEU A 121 2.48 13.87 -1.33
CA LEU A 121 1.71 13.28 -0.24
C LEU A 121 1.36 11.81 -0.50
N VAL A 122 1.03 11.47 -1.76
CA VAL A 122 0.81 10.08 -2.18
C VAL A 122 2.10 9.27 -1.95
N PHE A 123 3.23 9.76 -2.42
CA PHE A 123 4.50 9.05 -2.28
C PHE A 123 4.95 8.90 -0.81
N GLU A 124 4.78 9.93 0.03
CA GLU A 124 5.09 9.85 1.46
C GLU A 124 4.27 8.77 2.17
N HIS A 125 3.00 8.60 1.80
CA HIS A 125 2.18 7.51 2.34
C HIS A 125 2.63 6.14 1.81
N THR A 126 3.04 6.03 0.54
CA THR A 126 3.67 4.81 0.01
C THR A 126 4.93 4.44 0.80
N ARG A 127 5.80 5.42 1.08
CA ARG A 127 7.01 5.24 1.89
C ARG A 127 6.68 4.89 3.35
N MET A 128 5.63 5.47 3.91
CA MET A 128 5.14 5.12 5.24
C MET A 128 4.72 3.65 5.30
N LEU A 129 3.97 3.14 4.31
CA LEU A 129 3.59 1.73 4.29
C LEU A 129 4.81 0.80 4.18
N TYR A 130 5.81 1.15 3.36
CA TYR A 130 7.09 0.44 3.31
C TYR A 130 7.75 0.38 4.69
N LYS A 131 7.84 1.52 5.38
CA LYS A 131 8.45 1.59 6.71
C LYS A 131 7.72 0.72 7.73
N LEU A 132 6.39 0.77 7.74
CA LEU A 132 5.58 -0.05 8.64
C LEU A 132 5.75 -1.55 8.36
N ALA A 133 5.78 -1.93 7.08
CA ALA A 133 6.04 -3.31 6.68
C ALA A 133 7.42 -3.77 7.18
N ASN A 134 8.45 -2.95 7.02
CA ASN A 134 9.80 -3.25 7.52
C ASN A 134 9.86 -3.37 9.05
N ASP A 135 9.31 -2.40 9.76
CA ASP A 135 9.42 -2.29 11.21
C ASP A 135 8.64 -3.41 11.92
N GLU A 136 7.44 -3.74 11.41
CA GLU A 136 6.55 -4.72 12.04
C GLU A 136 6.79 -6.16 11.59
N TYR A 137 7.53 -6.38 10.50
CA TYR A 137 7.76 -7.72 9.95
C TYR A 137 8.23 -8.70 11.03
N LYS A 138 9.25 -8.34 11.81
CA LYS A 138 9.81 -9.21 12.85
C LYS A 138 8.83 -9.47 13.99
N ASN A 139 7.96 -8.53 14.31
CA ASN A 139 6.94 -8.70 15.35
C ASN A 139 5.85 -9.66 14.87
N LEU A 140 5.38 -9.50 13.63
CA LEU A 140 4.44 -10.41 13.00
C LEU A 140 5.01 -11.83 12.92
N MET A 141 6.26 -12.00 12.47
CA MET A 141 6.88 -13.32 12.34
C MET A 141 7.03 -14.05 13.68
N LYS A 142 7.28 -13.34 14.79
CA LYS A 142 7.32 -13.97 16.14
C LYS A 142 6.00 -14.61 16.51
N VAL A 143 4.88 -14.00 16.13
CA VAL A 143 3.54 -14.48 16.45
C VAL A 143 3.15 -15.61 15.50
N ILE A 144 3.54 -15.51 14.22
CA ILE A 144 3.29 -16.54 13.21
C ILE A 144 4.08 -17.84 13.50
N TRP A 145 5.27 -17.73 14.09
CA TRP A 145 6.13 -18.89 14.40
C TRP A 145 6.03 -19.40 15.84
N ALA A 146 5.18 -18.80 16.67
CA ALA A 146 4.94 -19.23 18.04
C ALA A 146 4.13 -20.54 18.09
#